data_AF-A0A699VY19-F1
#
_entry.id   AF-A0A699VY19-F1
#
_cell.length_a   1.000
_cell.length_b   1.000
_cell.length_c   1.000
_cell.angle_alpha   90.00
_cell.angle_beta   90.00
_cell.angle_gamma   90.00
#
_symmetry.space_group_name_H-M   'P 1'
#
loop_
_entity.id
_entity.type
_entity.pdbx_description
1 polymer ?
#
loop_
_entity_poly.entity_id
_entity_poly.type
_entity_poly.pdbx_seq_one_letter_code
_entity_poly.pdbx_strand_id
1 'polypeptide(L)'
;APICWDQVGERVIEGPEMIEVTNEKVGVAKEKLKEARTRQKSFADKHRKSLEFQPGDRVFFKIRANLSYDEEPEAILDRQDRVMRNKTIPFVKIIWRNHP
;
A
#
# COMPACT_ATOMS: atom_id res chain seq x y z
N ALA A 1 45.77 21.65 -1.97
CA ALA A 1 45.52 22.44 -0.74
C ALA A 1 44.89 21.53 0.30
N PRO A 2 45.35 21.50 1.56
CA PRO A 2 44.74 20.65 2.57
C PRO A 2 43.43 21.28 3.06
N ILE A 3 42.41 20.46 3.26
CA ILE A 3 41.13 20.88 3.82
C ILE A 3 41.35 21.10 5.32
N CYS A 4 41.30 22.37 5.71
CA CYS A 4 41.44 22.90 7.08
C CYS A 4 40.17 22.55 7.86
N TRP A 5 40.31 21.76 8.94
CA TRP A 5 39.24 21.22 9.78
C TRP A 5 39.03 22.05 11.06
N ASP A 6 39.25 23.35 10.94
CA ASP A 6 39.44 24.21 12.10
C ASP A 6 38.09 24.87 12.40
N GLN A 7 37.57 24.60 13.60
CA GLN A 7 36.27 25.05 14.11
C GLN A 7 35.06 24.23 13.66
N VAL A 8 35.09 22.91 13.90
CA VAL A 8 33.86 22.28 14.39
C VAL A 8 33.67 22.81 15.81
N GLY A 9 33.06 23.99 15.92
CA GLY A 9 32.64 24.55 17.19
C GLY A 9 31.92 23.45 17.96
N GLU A 10 32.35 23.23 19.20
CA GLU A 10 31.71 22.31 20.13
C GLU A 10 30.23 22.64 20.12
N ARG A 11 29.44 21.82 19.40
CA ARG A 11 28.00 21.95 19.39
C ARG A 11 27.62 21.50 20.78
N VAL A 12 27.49 22.45 21.70
CA VAL A 12 26.80 22.27 22.96
C VAL A 12 25.54 21.53 22.58
N ILE A 13 25.46 20.26 22.98
CA ILE A 13 24.29 19.45 22.74
C ILE A 13 23.20 20.17 23.51
N GLU A 14 22.33 20.92 22.79
CA GLU A 14 21.09 21.45 23.34
C GLU A 14 20.47 20.32 24.14
N GLY A 15 20.27 20.57 25.44
CA GLY A 15 20.44 19.56 26.50
C GLY A 15 19.56 18.30 26.47
N PRO A 16 19.56 17.53 27.58
CA PRO A 16 18.80 16.27 27.71
C PRO A 16 17.33 16.39 27.26
N GLU A 17 16.72 17.56 27.49
CA GLU A 17 15.35 17.88 27.13
C GLU A 17 15.06 17.78 25.62
N MET A 18 15.98 18.24 24.76
CA MET A 18 15.81 18.14 23.30
C MET A 18 15.91 16.71 22.81
N ILE A 19 16.74 15.90 23.47
CA ILE A 19 16.86 14.46 23.19
C ILE A 19 15.55 13.75 23.58
N GLU A 20 14.96 14.09 24.71
CA GLU A 20 13.66 13.54 25.15
C GLU A 20 12.54 13.89 24.18
N VAL A 21 12.39 15.18 23.83
CA VAL A 21 11.37 15.66 22.88
C VAL A 21 11.53 15.03 21.50
N THR A 22 12.76 14.86 21.03
CA THR A 22 13.01 14.23 19.72
C THR A 22 12.73 12.73 19.75
N ASN A 23 13.08 12.03 20.83
CA ASN A 23 12.75 10.61 21.00
C ASN A 23 11.24 10.37 21.03
N GLU A 24 10.48 11.23 21.72
CA GLU A 24 9.02 11.17 21.73
C GLU A 24 8.45 11.32 20.30
N LYS A 25 8.89 12.34 19.56
CA LYS A 25 8.47 12.56 18.17
C LYS A 25 8.84 11.41 17.25
N VAL A 26 10.01 10.80 17.44
CA VAL A 26 10.42 9.58 16.72
C VAL A 26 9.50 8.41 17.03
N GLY A 27 9.09 8.25 18.30
CA GLY A 27 8.10 7.25 18.71
C GLY A 27 6.77 7.44 17.99
N VAL A 28 6.22 8.66 18.00
CA VAL A 28 4.98 9.00 17.30
C VAL A 28 5.09 8.73 15.79
N ALA A 29 6.22 9.08 15.17
CA ALA A 29 6.44 8.85 13.75
C ALA A 29 6.47 7.35 13.41
N LYS A 30 7.11 6.53 14.25
CA LYS A 30 7.17 5.07 14.09
C LYS A 30 5.77 4.44 14.19
N GLU A 31 4.98 4.84 15.17
CA GLU A 31 3.61 4.32 15.33
C GLU A 31 2.72 4.70 14.14
N LYS A 32 2.75 5.96 13.70
CA LYS A 32 2.01 6.39 12.49
C LYS A 32 2.42 5.60 11.24
N LEU A 33 3.70 5.30 11.08
CA LEU A 33 4.20 4.51 9.95
C LEU A 33 3.75 3.04 10.03
N LYS A 34 3.71 2.47 11.24
CA LYS A 34 3.20 1.12 11.49
C LYS A 34 1.70 1.03 11.22
N GLU A 35 0.91 2.00 11.68
CA GLU A 35 -0.52 2.09 11.42
C GLU A 35 -0.80 2.19 9.91
N ALA A 36 -0.10 3.08 9.19
CA ALA A 36 -0.24 3.22 7.75
C ALA A 36 0.09 1.91 7.00
N ARG A 37 1.17 1.22 7.40
CA ARG A 37 1.54 -0.08 6.83
C ARG A 37 0.46 -1.13 7.09
N THR A 38 -0.04 -1.23 8.32
CA THR A 38 -1.12 -2.16 8.68
C THR A 38 -2.37 -1.87 7.87
N ARG A 39 -2.73 -0.59 7.69
CA ARG A 39 -3.89 -0.17 6.89
C ARG A 39 -3.75 -0.58 5.43
N GLN A 40 -2.58 -0.35 4.82
CA GLN A 40 -2.27 -0.83 3.47
C GLN A 40 -2.35 -2.36 3.36
N LYS A 41 -1.78 -3.07 4.35
CA LYS A 41 -1.82 -4.54 4.38
C LYS A 41 -3.25 -5.06 4.50
N SER A 42 -4.09 -4.46 5.35
CA SER A 42 -5.50 -4.84 5.49
C SER A 42 -6.30 -4.66 4.19
N PHE A 43 -6.01 -3.61 3.41
CA PHE A 43 -6.61 -3.40 2.10
C PHE A 43 -6.18 -4.50 1.13
N ALA A 44 -4.86 -4.75 1.03
CA ALA A 44 -4.34 -5.82 0.19
C ALA A 44 -4.88 -7.20 0.59
N ASP A 45 -4.95 -7.52 1.88
CA ASP A 45 -5.44 -8.79 2.40
C ASP A 45 -6.94 -8.98 2.11
N LYS A 46 -7.77 -7.93 2.23
CA LYS A 46 -9.19 -7.97 1.83
C LYS A 46 -9.38 -8.28 0.36
N HIS A 47 -8.49 -7.76 -0.50
CA HIS A 47 -8.51 -8.00 -1.95
C HIS A 47 -7.74 -9.27 -2.37
N ARG A 48 -7.09 -9.97 -1.43
CA ARG A 48 -6.35 -11.23 -1.66
C ARG A 48 -6.95 -12.45 -0.97
N LYS A 49 -7.93 -12.27 -0.07
CA LYS A 49 -8.64 -13.38 0.56
C LYS A 49 -9.35 -14.19 -0.51
N SER A 50 -8.98 -15.47 -0.64
CA SER A 50 -9.84 -16.47 -1.25
C SER A 50 -11.20 -16.39 -0.60
N LEU A 51 -12.26 -16.39 -1.40
CA LEU A 51 -13.63 -16.32 -0.92
C LEU A 51 -13.93 -17.62 -0.15
N GLU A 52 -14.01 -17.54 1.18
CA GLU A 52 -14.30 -18.68 2.06
C GLU A 52 -15.79 -18.69 2.40
N PHE A 53 -16.50 -19.73 1.98
CA PHE A 53 -17.94 -19.90 2.21
C PHE A 53 -18.20 -20.81 3.40
N GLN A 54 -19.23 -20.49 4.18
CA GLN A 54 -19.73 -21.35 5.25
C GLN A 54 -20.88 -22.24 4.74
N PRO A 55 -21.10 -23.43 5.33
CA PRO A 55 -22.27 -24.25 5.01
C PRO A 55 -23.58 -23.48 5.24
N GLY A 56 -24.34 -23.23 4.16
CA GLY A 56 -25.59 -22.46 4.19
C GLY A 56 -25.55 -21.13 3.43
N ASP A 57 -24.37 -20.66 3.03
CA ASP A 57 -24.24 -19.46 2.19
C ASP A 57 -24.83 -19.70 0.79
N ARG A 58 -25.74 -18.83 0.35
CA ARG A 58 -26.30 -18.85 -1.01
C ARG A 58 -25.47 -17.94 -1.90
N VAL A 59 -24.72 -18.54 -2.83
CA VAL A 59 -23.89 -17.83 -3.80
C VAL A 59 -24.28 -18.17 -5.23
N PHE A 60 -24.32 -17.13 -6.08
CA PHE A 60 -24.65 -17.26 -7.49
C PHE A 60 -23.36 -17.48 -8.29
N PHE A 61 -23.10 -18.71 -8.70
CA PHE A 61 -22.06 -19.00 -9.67
C PHE A 61 -22.67 -19.06 -11.07
N LYS A 62 -22.11 -18.31 -12.01
CA LYS A 62 -22.42 -18.47 -13.43
C LYS A 62 -21.50 -19.52 -14.00
N ILE A 63 -21.93 -20.77 -13.89
CA ILE A 63 -21.15 -21.94 -14.31
C ILE A 63 -21.48 -22.26 -15.78
N ARG A 64 -20.45 -22.49 -16.61
CA ARG A 64 -20.64 -23.02 -17.98
C ARG A 64 -21.16 -24.47 -17.90
N ALA A 65 -21.82 -24.98 -18.93
CA ALA A 65 -22.44 -26.32 -18.90
C ALA A 65 -21.46 -27.48 -18.58
N ASN A 66 -20.16 -27.26 -18.76
CA ASN A 66 -19.06 -28.18 -18.46
C ASN A 66 -18.44 -27.99 -17.06
N LEU A 67 -19.06 -27.19 -16.18
CA LEU A 67 -18.57 -26.88 -14.84
C LEU A 67 -17.25 -26.08 -14.77
N SER A 68 -16.79 -25.46 -15.88
CA SER A 68 -15.62 -24.56 -15.85
C SER A 68 -16.02 -23.10 -15.63
N TYR A 69 -15.11 -22.34 -14.99
CA TYR A 69 -15.21 -20.89 -14.82
C TYR A 69 -14.01 -20.24 -15.49
N ASP A 70 -14.26 -19.43 -16.51
CA ASP A 70 -13.24 -18.66 -17.23
C ASP A 70 -13.48 -17.17 -16.97
N GLU A 71 -12.58 -16.52 -16.22
CA GLU A 71 -12.56 -15.06 -16.07
C GLU A 71 -12.02 -14.43 -17.36
N GLU A 72 -12.92 -14.16 -18.30
CA GLU A 72 -12.58 -13.46 -19.54
C GLU A 72 -12.87 -11.95 -19.40
N PRO A 73 -11.86 -11.08 -19.51
CA PRO A 73 -12.09 -9.64 -19.57
C PRO A 73 -12.81 -9.30 -20.88
N GLU A 74 -13.92 -8.55 -20.80
CA GLU A 74 -14.76 -8.24 -21.95
C GLU A 74 -14.18 -7.11 -22.79
N ALA A 75 -13.79 -6.03 -22.10
CA ALA A 75 -13.26 -4.83 -22.75
C ALA A 75 -12.48 -3.99 -21.75
N ILE A 76 -11.49 -3.25 -22.26
CA ILE A 76 -10.83 -2.17 -21.55
C ILE A 76 -11.68 -0.92 -21.77
N LEU A 77 -12.29 -0.41 -20.70
CA LEU A 77 -13.08 0.82 -20.73
C LEU A 77 -12.22 2.06 -20.76
N ASP A 78 -11.11 2.02 -20.02
CA ASP A 78 -10.28 3.20 -19.80
C ASP A 78 -8.85 2.81 -19.44
N ARG A 79 -7.91 3.69 -19.81
CA ARG A 79 -6.49 3.58 -19.50
C ARG A 79 -6.01 4.92 -18.99
N GLN A 80 -5.52 4.93 -17.76
CA GLN A 80 -5.00 6.13 -17.11
C GLN A 80 -3.58 5.88 -16.61
N ASP A 81 -2.66 6.78 -16.92
CA ASP A 81 -1.30 6.69 -16.38
C ASP A 81 -1.16 7.51 -15.11
N ARG A 82 -0.70 6.87 -14.03
CA ARG A 82 -0.29 7.56 -12.82
C ARG A 82 1.20 7.81 -12.85
N VAL A 83 1.58 9.04 -13.17
CA VAL A 83 2.96 9.50 -13.18
C VAL A 83 3.43 9.80 -11.75
N MET A 84 4.56 9.21 -11.37
CA MET A 84 5.25 9.45 -10.10
C MET A 84 6.69 9.87 -10.38
N ARG A 85 7.40 10.30 -9.34
CA ARG A 85 8.72 10.93 -9.44
C ARG A 85 9.78 10.13 -10.21
N ASN A 86 9.69 8.81 -10.22
CA ASN A 86 10.63 7.90 -10.91
C ASN A 86 9.94 6.73 -11.64
N LYS A 87 8.61 6.76 -11.77
CA LYS A 87 7.86 5.63 -12.34
C LYS A 87 6.50 6.09 -12.84
N THR A 88 6.08 5.54 -13.98
CA THR A 88 4.70 5.62 -14.47
C THR A 88 4.03 4.27 -14.27
N ILE A 89 2.83 4.26 -13.68
CA ILE A 89 2.02 3.04 -13.51
C ILE A 89 0.75 3.18 -14.36
N PRO A 90 0.49 2.28 -15.32
CA PRO A 90 -0.77 2.26 -16.03
C PRO A 90 -1.87 1.66 -15.14
N PHE A 91 -2.99 2.36 -15.04
CA PHE A 91 -4.24 1.90 -14.46
C PHE A 91 -5.19 1.59 -15.61
N VAL A 92 -5.77 0.39 -15.59
CA VAL A 92 -6.68 -0.07 -16.64
C VAL A 92 -8.01 -0.43 -16.00
N LYS A 93 -9.10 0.17 -16.49
CA LYS A 93 -10.46 -0.18 -16.07
C LYS A 93 -10.99 -1.25 -17.02
N ILE A 94 -11.32 -2.42 -16.49
CA ILE A 94 -11.75 -3.60 -17.25
C ILE A 94 -13.22 -3.88 -16.91
N ILE A 95 -14.05 -4.12 -17.93
CA ILE A 95 -15.35 -4.78 -17.74
C ILE A 95 -15.11 -6.29 -17.75
N TRP A 96 -15.65 -6.97 -16.75
CA TRP A 96 -15.64 -8.43 -16.69
C TRP A 96 -17.00 -8.95 -17.14
N ARG A 97 -17.00 -9.98 -18.00
CA ARG A 97 -18.23 -10.73 -18.24
C ARG A 97 -18.60 -11.41 -16.93
N ASN A 98 -19.82 -11.15 -16.45
CA ASN A 98 -20.47 -11.84 -15.32
C ASN A 98 -20.22 -11.28 -13.91
N HIS A 99 -19.64 -10.08 -13.76
CA HIS A 99 -19.60 -9.35 -12.49
C HIS A 99 -20.49 -8.09 -12.55
N PRO A 100 -21.70 -8.09 -11.94
CA PRO A 100 -22.55 -6.90 -11.82
C PRO A 100 -22.04 -5.88 -10.80
#